data_AF-A0A9W9AHC3-F1
#
_entry.id   AF-A0A9W9AHC3-F1
#
_cell.length_a   1.000
_cell.length_b   1.000
_cell.length_c   1.000
_cell.angle_alpha   90.00
_cell.angle_beta   90.00
_cell.angle_gamma   90.00
#
_symmetry.space_group_name_H-M   'P 1'
#
loop_
_entity.id
_entity.type
_entity.pdbx_description
1 polymer ?
#
loop_
_entity_poly.entity_id
_entity_poly.type
_entity_poly.pdbx_seq_one_letter_code
_entity_poly.pdbx_strand_id
1 'polypeptide(L)'
;MFFSNTSDEPSPVPPTLQLSVEVIKELMQVLRNTPHNPHPVTTNPIIPLSQLDMKLRLHAWDLHSLSYQDRVLAYCLLTCSALHSTDPFILGTSEIGTEELQILDSVSPLKFSVVPDMRHFGFRREPVVRQLWAESLWLANQACIATNTSTENAASCWILGYLRYVMFGKTASAFSAACVYHIRTLAEDGKLSRDAGEMLKFRGYMMIDSLLALMTGKTVPFTTNDELLIVPHKLEPLEQLISAFLTRNCTTSDVFSSVHTFSHTVVRLARETAENLSGPYARSQPLDECFLIKHFASLDVFHSLLSAALQQISHLIQSRFTQEVTYHLHACAHGFVVAWGSLVMTLFERLKDRSMYNITDNTRVGGGVPSDVSVAAEMKSSRLLVHLLHARKLASRTAVEISETMRDVPSIVRLMPHSDLTKWAKFLLEEENIVDITRAQSLQALECFRDALKVVGFSHADRTGVVDTINEYLTAYLVDDMFTQLGHPIQDSGRIHGPDWFEIGASM
;
A
#
# COMPACT_ATOMS: atom_id res chain seq x y z
N MET A 1 -5.00 24.56 24.35
CA MET A 1 -5.93 23.47 24.01
C MET A 1 -5.10 22.30 23.54
N PHE A 2 -5.04 21.22 24.33
CA PHE A 2 -4.27 20.04 23.99
C PHE A 2 -4.97 19.31 22.83
N PHE A 3 -4.43 19.42 21.62
CA PHE A 3 -4.77 18.49 20.54
C PHE A 3 -4.14 17.16 20.89
N SER A 4 -4.93 16.24 21.41
CA SER A 4 -4.55 14.84 21.50
C SER A 4 -4.24 14.34 20.08
N ASN A 5 -3.01 13.92 19.84
CA ASN A 5 -2.62 13.12 18.67
C ASN A 5 -3.39 11.79 18.70
N THR A 6 -4.66 11.76 18.28
CA THR A 6 -5.44 10.51 18.24
C THR A 6 -5.10 9.70 16.98
N SER A 7 -3.84 9.30 16.87
CA SER A 7 -3.43 8.19 15.99
C SER A 7 -3.89 6.83 16.53
N ASP A 8 -4.46 6.82 17.74
CA ASP A 8 -4.98 5.64 18.38
C ASP A 8 -6.29 5.18 17.75
N GLU A 9 -6.43 3.87 17.63
CA GLU A 9 -7.62 3.21 17.13
C GLU A 9 -8.77 3.47 18.14
N PRO A 10 -9.94 3.95 17.69
CA PRO A 10 -11.03 4.23 18.61
C PRO A 10 -11.53 2.93 19.26
N SER A 11 -11.97 3.04 20.51
CA SER A 11 -12.57 1.90 21.21
C SER A 11 -13.90 1.51 20.56
N PRO A 12 -14.26 0.21 20.52
CA PRO A 12 -15.55 -0.23 20.00
C PRO A 12 -16.72 0.41 20.75
N VAL A 13 -17.73 0.92 20.02
CA VAL A 13 -18.93 1.55 20.61
C VAL A 13 -20.20 0.99 19.98
N PRO A 14 -21.33 0.90 20.71
CA PRO A 14 -22.60 0.51 20.11
C PRO A 14 -23.00 1.44 18.96
N PRO A 15 -23.80 0.97 17.98
CA PRO A 15 -24.31 1.82 16.93
C PRO A 15 -25.12 3.00 17.47
N THR A 16 -24.64 4.21 17.19
CA THR A 16 -25.26 5.48 17.62
C THR A 16 -25.44 6.45 16.47
N LEU A 17 -24.66 6.29 15.39
CA LEU A 17 -24.79 7.09 14.19
C LEU A 17 -26.11 6.77 13.48
N GLN A 18 -26.99 7.76 13.37
CA GLN A 18 -28.27 7.63 12.70
C GLN A 18 -28.08 7.90 11.20
N LEU A 19 -27.92 6.83 10.42
CA LEU A 19 -27.88 6.90 8.96
C LEU A 19 -29.32 6.87 8.41
N SER A 20 -29.68 7.85 7.58
CA SER A 20 -30.95 7.78 6.85
C SER A 20 -30.90 6.70 5.77
N VAL A 21 -32.07 6.25 5.30
CA VAL A 21 -32.17 5.27 4.21
C VAL A 21 -31.49 5.79 2.94
N GLU A 22 -31.57 7.09 2.68
CA GLU A 22 -30.96 7.77 1.54
C GLU A 22 -29.43 7.69 1.61
N VAL A 23 -28.85 7.95 2.79
CA VAL A 23 -27.39 7.85 3.01
C VAL A 23 -26.93 6.40 2.85
N ILE A 24 -27.65 5.42 3.39
CA ILE A 24 -27.29 3.99 3.24
C ILE A 24 -27.31 3.61 1.75
N LYS A 25 -28.34 4.03 1.00
CA LYS A 25 -28.44 3.78 -0.45
C LYS A 25 -27.28 4.43 -1.21
N GLU A 26 -26.95 5.68 -0.91
CA GLU A 26 -25.84 6.41 -1.52
C GLU A 26 -24.52 5.67 -1.29
N LEU A 27 -24.22 5.33 -0.04
CA LEU A 27 -22.98 4.63 0.32
C LEU A 27 -22.88 3.25 -0.34
N MET A 28 -23.98 2.50 -0.43
CA MET A 28 -23.99 1.24 -1.17
C MET A 28 -23.83 1.46 -2.67
N GLN A 29 -24.29 2.59 -3.19
CA GLN A 29 -24.11 2.97 -4.59
C GLN A 29 -22.67 3.39 -4.89
N VAL A 30 -21.96 4.07 -3.98
CA VAL A 30 -20.53 4.42 -4.13
C VAL A 30 -19.68 3.19 -4.45
N LEU A 31 -19.98 2.05 -3.83
CA LEU A 31 -19.28 0.78 -4.11
C LEU A 31 -19.60 0.23 -5.50
N ARG A 32 -20.80 0.51 -6.03
CA ARG A 32 -21.31 0.01 -7.33
C ARG A 32 -20.95 0.87 -8.52
N ASN A 33 -20.95 2.19 -8.33
CA ASN A 33 -21.03 3.18 -9.41
C ASN A 33 -19.72 3.49 -10.12
N THR A 34 -18.75 2.59 -10.03
CA THR A 34 -17.51 2.75 -10.76
C THR A 34 -17.28 1.59 -11.74
N PRO A 35 -18.09 1.48 -12.83
CA PRO A 35 -17.80 0.56 -13.92
C PRO A 35 -16.38 0.72 -14.47
N HIS A 36 -15.84 1.94 -14.38
CA HIS A 36 -14.49 2.29 -14.82
C HIS A 36 -13.51 2.49 -13.67
N ASN A 37 -13.88 2.20 -12.42
CA ASN A 37 -13.02 2.38 -11.25
C ASN A 37 -13.43 1.46 -10.07
N PRO A 38 -13.50 0.13 -10.29
CA PRO A 38 -14.04 -0.77 -9.28
C PRO A 38 -13.21 -0.71 -7.99
N HIS A 39 -13.92 -0.44 -6.89
CA HIS A 39 -13.34 -0.36 -5.56
C HIS A 39 -12.70 -1.71 -5.16
N PRO A 40 -11.55 -1.75 -4.47
CA PRO A 40 -10.89 -2.99 -4.06
C PRO A 40 -11.79 -3.94 -3.26
N VAL A 41 -12.78 -3.41 -2.55
CA VAL A 41 -13.80 -4.20 -1.84
C VAL A 41 -14.76 -4.89 -2.82
N THR A 42 -15.19 -4.23 -3.90
CA THR A 42 -16.15 -4.84 -4.84
C THR A 42 -15.51 -5.85 -5.79
N THR A 43 -14.18 -5.81 -5.94
CA THR A 43 -13.45 -6.82 -6.69
C THR A 43 -13.08 -8.04 -5.86
N ASN A 44 -13.32 -8.04 -4.54
CA ASN A 44 -12.94 -9.15 -3.68
C ASN A 44 -13.94 -10.31 -3.80
N PRO A 45 -13.51 -11.52 -4.22
CA PRO A 45 -14.40 -12.64 -4.48
C PRO A 45 -15.14 -13.12 -3.23
N ILE A 46 -14.62 -12.86 -2.02
CA ILE A 46 -15.31 -13.28 -0.79
C ILE A 46 -16.50 -12.38 -0.43
N ILE A 47 -16.63 -11.18 -1.03
CA ILE A 47 -17.62 -10.17 -0.61
C ILE A 47 -18.95 -10.40 -1.32
N PRO A 48 -20.02 -10.83 -0.62
CA PRO A 48 -21.31 -11.16 -1.23
C PRO A 48 -22.18 -9.92 -1.45
N LEU A 49 -21.64 -8.88 -2.12
CA LEU A 49 -22.27 -7.56 -2.23
C LEU A 49 -23.68 -7.62 -2.84
N SER A 50 -23.87 -8.38 -3.91
CA SER A 50 -25.18 -8.53 -4.57
C SER A 50 -26.22 -9.20 -3.66
N GLN A 51 -25.81 -10.17 -2.85
CA GLN A 51 -26.70 -10.86 -1.92
C GLN A 51 -27.09 -9.95 -0.76
N LEU A 52 -26.13 -9.21 -0.21
CA LEU A 52 -26.40 -8.26 0.86
C LEU A 52 -27.34 -7.14 0.41
N ASP A 53 -27.16 -6.58 -0.78
CA ASP A 53 -28.07 -5.55 -1.29
C ASP A 53 -29.49 -6.07 -1.50
N MET A 54 -29.65 -7.29 -1.99
CA MET A 54 -30.96 -7.92 -2.09
C MET A 54 -31.62 -8.03 -0.71
N LYS A 55 -30.87 -8.46 0.32
CA LYS A 55 -31.35 -8.50 1.71
C LYS A 55 -31.74 -7.10 2.20
N LEU A 56 -30.89 -6.08 2.00
CA LEU A 56 -31.18 -4.69 2.36
C LEU A 56 -32.48 -4.19 1.73
N ARG A 57 -32.70 -4.44 0.43
CA ARG A 57 -33.93 -4.04 -0.26
C ARG A 57 -35.17 -4.74 0.31
N LEU A 58 -35.09 -6.04 0.58
CA LEU A 58 -36.19 -6.81 1.17
C LEU A 58 -36.56 -6.29 2.57
N HIS A 59 -35.57 -5.78 3.29
CA HIS A 59 -35.68 -5.22 4.63
C HIS A 59 -35.89 -3.70 4.65
N ALA A 60 -36.33 -3.11 3.52
CA ALA A 60 -36.55 -1.67 3.38
C ALA A 60 -35.37 -0.79 3.84
N TRP A 61 -34.15 -1.30 3.69
CA TRP A 61 -32.88 -0.68 4.10
C TRP A 61 -32.70 -0.50 5.61
N ASP A 62 -33.50 -1.18 6.43
CA ASP A 62 -33.32 -1.21 7.87
C ASP A 62 -32.22 -2.19 8.29
N LEU A 63 -31.06 -1.66 8.68
CA LEU A 63 -29.90 -2.41 9.14
C LEU A 63 -30.19 -3.29 10.38
N HIS A 64 -31.15 -2.91 11.22
CA HIS A 64 -31.48 -3.66 12.44
C HIS A 64 -32.25 -4.94 12.16
N SER A 65 -32.92 -5.03 11.02
CA SER A 65 -33.71 -6.18 10.63
C SER A 65 -32.92 -7.28 9.91
N LEU A 66 -31.64 -7.01 9.60
CA LEU A 66 -30.70 -7.99 9.05
C LEU A 66 -30.26 -9.04 10.08
N SER A 67 -29.76 -10.18 9.59
CA SER A 67 -29.05 -11.13 10.45
C SER A 67 -27.81 -10.47 11.07
N TYR A 68 -27.32 -10.99 12.20
CA TYR A 68 -26.13 -10.42 12.86
C TYR A 68 -24.92 -10.35 11.93
N GLN A 69 -24.69 -11.38 11.09
CA GLN A 69 -23.56 -11.45 10.17
C GLN A 69 -23.71 -10.43 9.03
N ASP A 70 -24.90 -10.36 8.43
CA ASP A 70 -25.21 -9.41 7.37
C ASP A 70 -25.14 -7.96 7.88
N ARG A 71 -25.58 -7.71 9.10
CA ARG A 71 -25.51 -6.39 9.73
C ARG A 71 -24.07 -5.95 9.95
N VAL A 72 -23.20 -6.83 10.43
CA VAL A 72 -21.77 -6.53 10.58
C VAL A 72 -21.14 -6.22 9.22
N LEU A 73 -21.41 -7.04 8.22
CA LEU A 73 -20.92 -6.82 6.85
C LEU A 73 -21.40 -5.49 6.28
N ALA A 74 -22.68 -5.15 6.45
CA ALA A 74 -23.24 -3.88 6.01
C ALA A 74 -22.50 -2.69 6.65
N TYR A 75 -22.30 -2.69 7.97
CA TYR A 75 -21.55 -1.63 8.65
C TYR A 75 -20.09 -1.52 8.16
N CYS A 76 -19.41 -2.65 7.93
CA CYS A 76 -18.06 -2.68 7.38
C CYS A 76 -18.02 -2.04 5.97
N LEU A 77 -18.98 -2.38 5.11
CA LEU A 77 -19.08 -1.83 3.75
C LEU A 77 -19.42 -0.34 3.77
N LEU A 78 -20.36 0.09 4.61
CA LEU A 78 -20.70 1.51 4.77
C LEU A 78 -19.50 2.32 5.26
N THR A 79 -18.69 1.76 6.15
CA THR A 79 -17.43 2.38 6.60
C THR A 79 -16.45 2.54 5.44
N CYS A 80 -16.29 1.52 4.59
CA CYS A 80 -15.48 1.62 3.36
C CYS A 80 -16.02 2.67 2.40
N SER A 81 -17.33 2.69 2.14
CA SER A 81 -17.96 3.67 1.26
C SER A 81 -17.77 5.10 1.74
N ALA A 82 -17.85 5.32 3.06
CA ALA A 82 -17.68 6.63 3.66
C ALA A 82 -16.28 7.22 3.42
N LEU A 83 -15.26 6.39 3.17
CA LEU A 83 -13.93 6.86 2.77
C LEU A 83 -13.91 7.49 1.38
N HIS A 84 -14.93 7.29 0.55
CA HIS A 84 -14.98 7.79 -0.83
C HIS A 84 -16.26 8.56 -1.17
N SER A 85 -17.23 8.61 -0.26
CA SER A 85 -18.50 9.29 -0.46
C SER A 85 -18.34 10.80 -0.59
N THR A 86 -19.18 11.39 -1.43
CA THR A 86 -19.36 12.83 -1.57
C THR A 86 -20.61 13.34 -0.86
N ASP A 87 -21.32 12.48 -0.12
CA ASP A 87 -22.56 12.81 0.55
C ASP A 87 -22.35 13.90 1.63
N PRO A 88 -23.23 14.93 1.71
CA PRO A 88 -23.11 16.00 2.71
C PRO A 88 -23.15 15.53 4.16
N PHE A 89 -23.74 14.37 4.46
CA PHE A 89 -23.70 13.77 5.80
C PHE A 89 -22.28 13.34 6.19
N ILE A 90 -21.50 12.84 5.21
CA ILE A 90 -20.13 12.37 5.41
C ILE A 90 -19.14 13.53 5.34
N LEU A 91 -19.24 14.36 4.30
CA LEU A 91 -18.30 15.45 4.06
C LEU A 91 -18.66 16.74 4.79
N GLY A 92 -19.92 16.95 5.18
CA GLY A 92 -20.45 18.26 5.53
C GLY A 92 -20.93 19.05 4.30
N THR A 93 -21.58 20.19 4.53
CA THR A 93 -22.36 20.90 3.51
C THR A 93 -21.56 21.77 2.53
N SER A 94 -20.23 21.90 2.67
CA SER A 94 -19.45 22.70 1.72
C SER A 94 -19.33 21.98 0.37
N GLU A 95 -19.58 22.74 -0.70
CA GLU A 95 -19.54 22.25 -2.08
C GLU A 95 -18.15 21.76 -2.49
N ILE A 96 -18.12 20.78 -3.39
CA ILE A 96 -16.91 20.29 -4.04
C ILE A 96 -16.72 21.13 -5.31
N GLY A 97 -15.53 21.72 -5.48
CA GLY A 97 -15.22 22.51 -6.66
C GLY A 97 -15.17 21.67 -7.95
N THR A 98 -15.30 22.34 -9.08
CA THR A 98 -15.31 21.70 -10.41
C THR A 98 -14.01 20.96 -10.71
N GLU A 99 -12.87 21.50 -10.29
CA GLU A 99 -11.55 20.88 -10.51
C GLU A 99 -11.41 19.58 -9.71
N GLU A 100 -11.86 19.58 -8.46
CA GLU A 100 -11.86 18.38 -7.61
C GLU A 100 -12.79 17.30 -8.14
N LEU A 101 -13.99 17.67 -8.62
CA LEU A 101 -14.90 16.72 -9.28
C LEU A 101 -14.27 16.09 -10.53
N GLN A 102 -13.56 16.87 -11.35
CA GLN A 102 -12.86 16.34 -12.52
C GLN A 102 -11.79 15.31 -12.14
N ILE A 103 -11.09 15.50 -11.02
CA ILE A 103 -10.10 14.54 -10.52
C ILE A 103 -10.78 13.25 -10.06
N LEU A 104 -11.90 13.35 -9.34
CA LEU A 104 -12.66 12.19 -8.84
C LEU A 104 -13.17 11.30 -9.99
N ASP A 105 -13.61 11.92 -11.09
CA ASP A 105 -14.18 11.24 -12.26
C ASP A 105 -13.12 10.83 -13.31
N SER A 106 -11.85 11.21 -13.12
CA SER A 106 -10.81 10.99 -14.11
C SER A 106 -10.27 9.55 -14.13
N VAL A 107 -9.97 9.09 -15.35
CA VAL A 107 -9.23 7.84 -15.62
C VAL A 107 -7.70 8.01 -15.57
N SER A 108 -7.20 9.20 -15.20
CA SER A 108 -5.77 9.48 -14.98
C SER A 108 -5.63 10.74 -14.11
N PRO A 109 -5.96 10.67 -12.81
CA PRO A 109 -6.04 11.84 -11.92
C PRO A 109 -4.71 12.61 -11.77
N LEU A 110 -3.57 11.99 -12.04
CA LEU A 110 -2.24 12.61 -11.89
C LEU A 110 -1.68 13.20 -13.19
N LYS A 111 -2.42 13.17 -14.30
CA LYS A 111 -2.01 13.78 -15.58
C LYS A 111 -2.47 15.23 -15.76
N PHE A 112 -3.26 15.74 -14.84
CA PHE A 112 -3.69 17.14 -14.88
C PHE A 112 -2.50 18.07 -14.68
N SER A 113 -2.50 19.22 -15.35
CA SER A 113 -1.42 20.21 -15.23
C SER A 113 -1.32 20.81 -13.83
N VAL A 114 -2.44 20.87 -13.12
CA VAL A 114 -2.53 21.31 -11.72
C VAL A 114 -3.36 20.29 -10.98
N VAL A 115 -2.79 19.71 -9.92
CA VAL A 115 -3.48 18.74 -9.06
C VAL A 115 -3.91 19.46 -7.77
N PRO A 116 -5.23 19.62 -7.52
CA PRO A 116 -5.74 20.31 -6.34
C PRO A 116 -5.40 19.55 -5.05
N ASP A 117 -5.27 20.28 -3.94
CA ASP A 117 -5.03 19.68 -2.62
C ASP A 117 -6.35 19.22 -1.98
N MET A 118 -6.60 17.91 -2.02
CA MET A 118 -7.85 17.32 -1.54
C MET A 118 -7.78 16.86 -0.07
N ARG A 119 -6.65 17.07 0.63
CA ARG A 119 -6.44 16.59 2.03
C ARG A 119 -7.52 17.07 3.00
N HIS A 120 -8.06 18.27 2.78
CA HIS A 120 -9.09 18.86 3.63
C HIS A 120 -10.40 18.05 3.66
N PHE A 121 -10.73 17.32 2.59
CA PHE A 121 -11.89 16.42 2.56
C PHE A 121 -11.70 15.19 3.47
N GLY A 122 -10.47 14.66 3.53
CA GLY A 122 -10.11 13.57 4.44
C GLY A 122 -10.30 13.96 5.90
N PHE A 123 -9.90 15.18 6.28
CA PHE A 123 -10.14 15.70 7.64
C PHE A 123 -11.63 15.87 7.96
N ARG A 124 -12.44 16.32 7.00
CA ARG A 124 -13.88 16.55 7.21
C ARG A 124 -14.66 15.25 7.45
N ARG A 125 -14.36 14.18 6.71
CA ARG A 125 -15.05 12.88 6.85
C ARG A 125 -14.60 12.04 8.02
N GLU A 126 -13.38 12.27 8.50
CA GLU A 126 -12.74 11.40 9.49
C GLU A 126 -13.60 11.15 10.75
N PRO A 127 -14.28 12.14 11.36
CA PRO A 127 -15.09 11.88 12.55
C PRO A 127 -16.18 10.83 12.30
N VAL A 128 -16.86 10.92 11.14
CA VAL A 128 -17.93 10.00 10.76
C VAL A 128 -17.38 8.61 10.45
N VAL A 129 -16.28 8.54 9.69
CA VAL A 129 -15.63 7.27 9.34
C VAL A 129 -15.10 6.57 10.59
N ARG A 130 -14.47 7.29 11.53
CA ARG A 130 -13.98 6.72 12.80
C ARG A 130 -15.11 6.22 13.68
N GLN A 131 -16.25 6.90 13.69
CA GLN A 131 -17.44 6.44 14.39
C GLN A 131 -17.99 5.15 13.75
N LEU A 132 -18.18 5.12 12.43
CA LEU A 132 -18.61 3.92 11.70
C LEU A 132 -17.67 2.72 11.91
N TRP A 133 -16.37 2.96 11.93
CA TRP A 133 -15.36 1.97 12.26
C TRP A 133 -15.53 1.40 13.67
N ALA A 134 -15.67 2.27 14.68
CA ALA A 134 -15.88 1.86 16.07
C ALA A 134 -17.18 1.06 16.26
N GLU A 135 -18.24 1.44 15.56
CA GLU A 135 -19.52 0.72 15.55
C GLU A 135 -19.42 -0.64 14.86
N SER A 136 -18.69 -0.71 13.75
CA SER A 136 -18.39 -1.97 13.05
C SER A 136 -17.63 -2.95 13.94
N LEU A 137 -16.61 -2.47 14.66
CA LEU A 137 -15.84 -3.29 15.61
C LEU A 137 -16.71 -3.82 16.74
N TRP A 138 -17.61 -2.99 17.29
CA TRP A 138 -18.50 -3.41 18.36
C TRP A 138 -19.44 -4.51 17.89
N LEU A 139 -20.09 -4.32 16.72
CA LEU A 139 -20.97 -5.31 16.13
C LEU A 139 -20.24 -6.63 15.84
N ALA A 140 -19.02 -6.54 15.29
CA ALA A 140 -18.18 -7.70 14.99
C ALA A 140 -17.87 -8.53 16.24
N ASN A 141 -17.55 -7.87 17.34
CA ASN A 141 -17.30 -8.53 18.62
C ASN A 141 -18.56 -9.17 19.19
N GLN A 142 -19.70 -8.48 19.16
CA GLN A 142 -20.98 -9.02 19.65
C GLN A 142 -21.45 -10.24 18.84
N ALA A 143 -21.27 -10.22 17.52
CA ALA A 143 -21.62 -11.33 16.63
C ALA A 143 -20.58 -12.47 16.62
N CYS A 144 -19.46 -12.33 17.34
CA CYS A 144 -18.37 -13.30 17.41
C CYS A 144 -17.85 -13.73 16.01
N ILE A 145 -17.77 -12.77 15.08
CA ILE A 145 -17.49 -13.06 13.66
C ILE A 145 -16.16 -13.80 13.46
N ALA A 146 -15.19 -13.60 14.35
CA ALA A 146 -13.86 -14.19 14.25
C ALA A 146 -13.84 -15.73 14.46
N THR A 147 -14.93 -16.30 14.97
CA THR A 147 -15.01 -17.72 15.35
C THR A 147 -16.07 -18.49 14.57
N ASN A 148 -17.14 -17.81 14.15
CA ASN A 148 -18.25 -18.42 13.43
C ASN A 148 -18.00 -18.37 11.93
N THR A 149 -17.63 -19.49 11.31
CA THR A 149 -17.32 -19.50 9.86
C THR A 149 -18.55 -19.30 8.98
N SER A 150 -18.51 -18.23 8.18
CA SER A 150 -19.41 -17.96 7.05
C SER A 150 -18.73 -17.05 6.03
N THR A 151 -19.30 -16.94 4.83
CA THR A 151 -18.81 -16.03 3.79
C THR A 151 -18.89 -14.57 4.26
N GLU A 152 -20.00 -14.19 4.90
CA GLU A 152 -20.22 -12.86 5.45
C GLU A 152 -19.17 -12.52 6.52
N ASN A 153 -18.88 -13.45 7.44
CA ASN A 153 -17.90 -13.23 8.49
C ASN A 153 -16.47 -13.17 7.94
N ALA A 154 -16.13 -14.00 6.95
CA ALA A 154 -14.86 -13.92 6.24
C ALA A 154 -14.68 -12.54 5.56
N ALA A 155 -15.72 -12.08 4.85
CA ALA A 155 -15.76 -10.77 4.21
C ALA A 155 -15.61 -9.62 5.22
N SER A 156 -16.39 -9.63 6.31
CA SER A 156 -16.28 -8.66 7.39
C SER A 156 -14.88 -8.63 8.01
N CYS A 157 -14.30 -9.81 8.29
CA CYS A 157 -12.95 -9.90 8.85
C CYS A 157 -11.89 -9.33 7.91
N TRP A 158 -11.99 -9.61 6.60
CA TRP A 158 -11.10 -9.03 5.60
C TRP A 158 -11.24 -7.50 5.52
N ILE A 159 -12.48 -6.99 5.43
CA ILE A 159 -12.74 -5.54 5.34
C ILE A 159 -12.22 -4.83 6.61
N LEU A 160 -12.42 -5.41 7.79
CA LEU A 160 -11.89 -4.83 9.03
C LEU A 160 -10.36 -4.77 9.02
N GLY A 161 -9.69 -5.83 8.55
CA GLY A 161 -8.24 -5.82 8.35
C GLY A 161 -7.77 -4.73 7.37
N TYR A 162 -8.47 -4.61 6.23
CA TYR A 162 -8.19 -3.61 5.20
C TYR A 162 -8.38 -2.17 5.71
N LEU A 163 -9.52 -1.88 6.34
CA LEU A 163 -9.83 -0.57 6.91
C LEU A 163 -8.85 -0.18 8.01
N ARG A 164 -8.45 -1.13 8.87
CA ARG A 164 -7.42 -0.88 9.89
C ARG A 164 -6.11 -0.39 9.28
N TYR A 165 -5.73 -0.98 8.15
CA TYR A 165 -4.55 -0.55 7.42
C TYR A 165 -4.74 0.82 6.77
N VAL A 166 -5.84 1.01 6.03
CA VAL A 166 -6.14 2.29 5.35
C VAL A 166 -6.20 3.46 6.34
N MET A 167 -6.83 3.28 7.49
CA MET A 167 -7.08 4.36 8.45
C MET A 167 -5.92 4.61 9.42
N PHE A 168 -5.16 3.57 9.78
CA PHE A 168 -4.18 3.64 10.87
C PHE A 168 -2.78 3.17 10.49
N GLY A 169 -2.55 2.73 9.24
CA GLY A 169 -1.28 2.13 8.81
C GLY A 169 -0.92 0.84 9.55
N LYS A 170 -1.89 0.22 10.24
CA LYS A 170 -1.69 -0.96 11.07
C LYS A 170 -2.28 -2.20 10.39
N THR A 171 -1.49 -3.25 10.31
CA THR A 171 -1.89 -4.56 9.78
C THR A 171 -1.90 -5.60 10.91
N ALA A 172 -2.20 -6.86 10.56
CA ALA A 172 -2.18 -8.00 11.48
C ALA A 172 -3.08 -7.78 12.72
N SER A 173 -4.39 -7.91 12.49
CA SER A 173 -5.39 -7.95 13.55
C SER A 173 -5.86 -9.38 13.81
N ALA A 174 -6.59 -9.59 14.92
CA ALA A 174 -7.30 -10.84 15.17
C ALA A 174 -8.26 -11.18 14.00
N PHE A 175 -8.86 -10.16 13.37
CA PHE A 175 -9.72 -10.33 12.19
C PHE A 175 -8.94 -10.78 10.95
N SER A 176 -7.71 -10.31 10.72
CA SER A 176 -6.89 -10.81 9.61
C SER A 176 -6.60 -12.31 9.75
N ALA A 177 -6.28 -12.77 10.96
CA ALA A 177 -6.06 -14.19 11.23
C ALA A 177 -7.36 -15.02 11.09
N ALA A 178 -8.48 -14.50 11.63
CA ALA A 178 -9.78 -15.13 11.49
C ALA A 178 -10.23 -15.23 10.03
N CYS A 179 -9.97 -14.20 9.22
CA CYS A 179 -10.25 -14.19 7.79
C CYS A 179 -9.55 -15.38 7.08
N VAL A 180 -8.25 -15.56 7.30
CA VAL A 180 -7.51 -16.70 6.73
C VAL A 180 -8.09 -18.03 7.18
N TYR A 181 -8.44 -18.15 8.46
CA TYR A 181 -9.10 -19.36 8.98
C TYR A 181 -10.44 -19.65 8.30
N HIS A 182 -11.30 -18.63 8.14
CA HIS A 182 -12.57 -18.77 7.45
C HIS A 182 -12.39 -19.15 5.98
N ILE A 183 -11.51 -18.45 5.25
CA ILE A 183 -11.25 -18.74 3.83
C ILE A 183 -10.72 -20.17 3.67
N ARG A 184 -9.80 -20.62 4.53
CA ARG A 184 -9.32 -22.00 4.55
C ARG A 184 -10.48 -22.99 4.73
N THR A 185 -11.30 -22.80 5.75
CA THR A 185 -12.44 -23.68 6.04
C THR A 185 -13.43 -23.71 4.87
N LEU A 186 -13.73 -22.55 4.27
CA LEU A 186 -14.58 -22.47 3.08
C LEU A 186 -13.96 -23.18 1.87
N ALA A 187 -12.63 -23.14 1.73
CA ALA A 187 -11.93 -23.85 0.66
C ALA A 187 -11.97 -25.38 0.85
N GLU A 188 -11.77 -25.85 2.08
CA GLU A 188 -11.87 -27.28 2.47
C GLU A 188 -13.28 -27.82 2.23
N ASP A 189 -14.30 -27.03 2.56
CA ASP A 189 -15.72 -27.34 2.31
C ASP A 189 -16.12 -27.27 0.82
N GLY A 190 -15.23 -26.83 -0.06
CA GLY A 190 -15.54 -26.63 -1.49
C GLY A 190 -16.52 -25.48 -1.77
N LYS A 191 -16.65 -24.52 -0.84
CA LYS A 191 -17.56 -23.36 -0.94
C LYS A 191 -16.96 -22.16 -1.67
N LEU A 192 -15.64 -22.16 -1.92
CA LEU A 192 -15.00 -21.14 -2.75
C LEU A 192 -15.18 -21.46 -4.23
N SER A 193 -15.48 -20.43 -5.02
CA SER A 193 -15.54 -20.53 -6.47
C SER A 193 -14.20 -20.99 -7.05
N ARG A 194 -14.27 -21.83 -8.07
CA ARG A 194 -13.11 -22.28 -8.85
C ARG A 194 -13.08 -21.65 -10.25
N ASP A 195 -13.87 -20.60 -10.46
CA ASP A 195 -13.79 -19.79 -11.68
C ASP A 195 -12.39 -19.16 -11.82
N ALA A 196 -11.86 -19.14 -13.04
CA ALA A 196 -10.51 -18.64 -13.30
C ALA A 196 -10.36 -17.16 -12.91
N GLY A 197 -11.39 -16.34 -13.14
CA GLY A 197 -11.39 -14.93 -12.78
C GLY A 197 -11.43 -14.71 -11.27
N GLU A 198 -12.21 -15.49 -10.53
CA GLU A 198 -12.22 -15.44 -9.06
C GLU A 198 -10.91 -15.92 -8.43
N MET A 199 -10.34 -17.01 -8.95
CA MET A 199 -9.03 -17.50 -8.53
C MET A 199 -7.93 -16.46 -8.75
N LEU A 200 -7.98 -15.74 -9.87
CA LEU A 200 -7.05 -14.64 -10.17
C LEU A 200 -7.16 -13.52 -9.13
N LYS A 201 -8.39 -13.13 -8.79
CA LYS A 201 -8.66 -12.12 -7.75
C LYS A 201 -8.12 -12.57 -6.40
N PHE A 202 -8.42 -13.81 -5.96
CA PHE A 202 -7.88 -14.36 -4.72
C PHE A 202 -6.35 -14.28 -4.67
N ARG A 203 -5.67 -14.64 -5.77
CA ARG A 203 -4.21 -14.52 -5.85
C ARG A 203 -3.73 -13.08 -5.65
N GLY A 204 -4.38 -12.11 -6.29
CA GLY A 204 -4.09 -10.70 -6.11
C GLY A 204 -4.26 -10.22 -4.66
N TYR A 205 -5.31 -10.64 -3.97
CA TYR A 205 -5.51 -10.31 -2.55
C TYR A 205 -4.50 -10.96 -1.62
N MET A 206 -4.13 -12.22 -1.89
CA MET A 206 -3.07 -12.90 -1.13
C MET A 206 -1.71 -12.21 -1.29
N MET A 207 -1.41 -11.71 -2.49
CA MET A 207 -0.24 -10.85 -2.74
C MET A 207 -0.32 -9.57 -1.90
N ILE A 208 -1.45 -8.85 -1.95
CA ILE A 208 -1.67 -7.64 -1.16
C ILE A 208 -1.45 -7.91 0.33
N ASP A 209 -2.11 -8.92 0.90
CA ASP A 209 -2.00 -9.25 2.32
C ASP A 209 -0.56 -9.59 2.74
N SER A 210 0.20 -10.24 1.84
CA SER A 210 1.62 -10.54 2.07
C SER A 210 2.49 -9.29 2.08
N LEU A 211 2.25 -8.35 1.16
CA LEU A 211 2.97 -7.07 1.11
C LEU A 211 2.64 -6.19 2.32
N LEU A 212 1.37 -6.15 2.73
CA LEU A 212 0.94 -5.44 3.93
C LEU A 212 1.62 -5.99 5.18
N ALA A 213 1.67 -7.31 5.34
CA ALA A 213 2.41 -7.95 6.42
C ALA A 213 3.91 -7.58 6.38
N LEU A 214 4.51 -7.61 5.19
CA LEU A 214 5.92 -7.27 4.99
C LEU A 214 6.24 -5.82 5.40
N MET A 215 5.48 -4.85 4.89
CA MET A 215 5.68 -3.40 5.11
C MET A 215 5.51 -2.97 6.57
N THR A 216 4.82 -3.78 7.36
CA THR A 216 4.58 -3.56 8.80
C THR A 216 5.46 -4.43 9.69
N GLY A 217 6.39 -5.20 9.10
CA GLY A 217 7.29 -6.08 9.82
C GLY A 217 6.58 -7.19 10.58
N LYS A 218 5.44 -7.66 10.05
CA LYS A 218 4.64 -8.79 10.52
C LYS A 218 4.88 -10.02 9.64
N THR A 219 4.42 -11.17 10.10
CA THR A 219 4.46 -12.42 9.32
C THR A 219 3.30 -12.49 8.34
N VAL A 220 3.51 -13.10 7.18
CA VAL A 220 2.45 -13.40 6.22
C VAL A 220 1.39 -14.27 6.90
N PRO A 221 0.09 -13.94 6.83
CA PRO A 221 -0.93 -14.55 7.69
C PRO A 221 -1.38 -15.95 7.23
N PHE A 222 -0.89 -16.44 6.09
CA PHE A 222 -1.23 -17.73 5.52
C PHE A 222 0.02 -18.49 5.05
N THR A 223 -0.10 -19.82 5.04
CA THR A 223 0.96 -20.75 4.63
C THR A 223 0.94 -21.00 3.12
N THR A 224 2.00 -21.61 2.59
CA THR A 224 2.04 -22.08 1.20
C THR A 224 0.92 -23.09 0.90
N ASN A 225 0.57 -23.95 1.86
CA ASN A 225 -0.52 -24.91 1.68
C ASN A 225 -1.89 -24.21 1.56
N ASP A 226 -2.10 -23.14 2.34
CA ASP A 226 -3.32 -22.32 2.21
C ASP A 226 -3.42 -21.69 0.82
N GLU A 227 -2.31 -21.17 0.31
CA GLU A 227 -2.24 -20.58 -1.02
C GLU A 227 -2.64 -21.58 -2.11
N LEU A 228 -2.12 -22.82 -2.05
CA LEU A 228 -2.42 -23.87 -3.02
C LEU A 228 -3.85 -24.41 -2.87
N LEU A 229 -4.39 -24.43 -1.65
CA LEU A 229 -5.75 -24.85 -1.37
C LEU A 229 -6.79 -23.84 -1.89
N ILE A 230 -6.53 -22.55 -1.66
CA ILE A 230 -7.42 -21.45 -2.07
C ILE A 230 -7.32 -21.23 -3.58
N VAL A 231 -6.11 -21.20 -4.14
CA VAL A 231 -5.85 -20.98 -5.57
C VAL A 231 -5.08 -22.18 -6.16
N PRO A 232 -5.78 -23.28 -6.51
CA PRO A 232 -5.18 -24.47 -7.09
C PRO A 232 -4.86 -24.23 -8.57
N HIS A 233 -3.82 -23.44 -8.82
CA HIS A 233 -3.36 -23.09 -10.17
C HIS A 233 -1.95 -23.62 -10.40
N LYS A 234 -1.76 -24.30 -11.54
CA LYS A 234 -0.43 -24.77 -11.96
C LYS A 234 0.41 -23.58 -12.37
N LEU A 235 1.51 -23.37 -11.66
CA LEU A 235 2.44 -22.28 -11.90
C LEU A 235 3.43 -22.63 -13.01
N GLU A 236 3.69 -21.66 -13.87
CA GLU A 236 4.77 -21.74 -14.86
C GLU A 236 6.09 -21.23 -14.24
N PRO A 237 7.26 -21.81 -14.59
CA PRO A 237 8.56 -21.27 -14.20
C PRO A 237 8.75 -19.83 -14.69
N LEU A 238 9.42 -18.99 -13.88
CA LEU A 238 9.63 -17.58 -14.22
C LEU A 238 10.36 -17.41 -15.54
N GLU A 239 11.36 -18.24 -15.81
CA GLU A 239 12.19 -18.16 -17.01
C GLU A 239 11.36 -18.40 -18.28
N GLN A 240 10.37 -19.30 -18.21
CA GLN A 240 9.46 -19.57 -19.32
C GLN A 240 8.54 -18.38 -19.57
N LEU A 241 8.01 -17.77 -18.51
CA LEU A 241 7.16 -16.60 -18.61
C LEU A 241 7.92 -15.37 -19.13
N ILE A 242 9.16 -15.14 -18.66
CA ILE A 242 10.05 -14.10 -19.18
C ILE A 242 10.31 -14.34 -20.67
N SER A 243 10.68 -15.58 -21.04
CA SER A 243 10.92 -15.92 -22.45
C SER A 243 9.67 -15.72 -23.31
N ALA A 244 8.47 -15.98 -22.79
CA ALA A 244 7.23 -15.74 -23.49
C ALA A 244 6.98 -14.24 -23.71
N PHE A 245 7.22 -13.39 -22.69
CA PHE A 245 7.07 -11.94 -22.84
C PHE A 245 8.11 -11.31 -23.76
N LEU A 246 9.30 -11.90 -23.89
CA LEU A 246 10.37 -11.36 -24.75
C LEU A 246 10.30 -11.83 -26.21
N THR A 247 9.77 -13.03 -26.47
CA THR A 247 9.86 -13.65 -27.82
C THR A 247 8.60 -13.54 -28.67
N ARG A 248 7.42 -13.37 -28.05
CA ARG A 248 6.14 -13.28 -28.76
C ARG A 248 5.33 -12.06 -28.35
N ASN A 249 4.52 -11.56 -29.28
CA ASN A 249 3.52 -10.56 -28.98
C ASN A 249 2.47 -11.18 -28.06
N CYS A 250 2.36 -10.65 -26.85
CA CYS A 250 1.42 -11.16 -25.85
C CYS A 250 0.03 -10.58 -26.07
N THR A 251 -0.99 -11.37 -25.75
CA THR A 251 -2.38 -10.92 -25.69
C THR A 251 -2.69 -10.35 -24.30
N THR A 252 -3.84 -9.68 -24.17
CA THR A 252 -4.34 -9.25 -22.84
C THR A 252 -4.59 -10.44 -21.91
N SER A 253 -5.02 -11.59 -22.47
CA SER A 253 -5.20 -12.82 -21.70
C SER A 253 -3.87 -13.38 -21.18
N ASP A 254 -2.78 -13.28 -21.95
CA ASP A 254 -1.45 -13.68 -21.49
C ASP A 254 -1.01 -12.81 -20.29
N VAL A 255 -1.20 -11.48 -20.39
CA VAL A 255 -0.88 -10.54 -19.29
C VAL A 255 -1.72 -10.86 -18.04
N PHE A 256 -3.04 -11.04 -18.17
CA PHE A 256 -3.87 -11.34 -17.00
C PHE A 256 -3.54 -12.69 -16.39
N SER A 257 -3.25 -13.72 -17.21
CA SER A 257 -2.86 -15.04 -16.69
C SER A 257 -1.52 -14.99 -15.96
N SER A 258 -0.59 -14.13 -16.41
CA SER A 258 0.72 -13.94 -15.77
C SER A 258 0.64 -13.47 -14.32
N VAL A 259 -0.46 -12.81 -13.93
CA VAL A 259 -0.70 -12.36 -12.55
C VAL A 259 -0.63 -13.53 -11.57
N HIS A 260 -0.99 -14.76 -11.97
CA HIS A 260 -0.87 -15.94 -11.11
C HIS A 260 0.59 -16.20 -10.68
N THR A 261 1.51 -16.24 -11.66
CA THR A 261 2.94 -16.50 -11.44
C THR A 261 3.63 -15.29 -10.79
N PHE A 262 3.27 -14.09 -11.23
CA PHE A 262 3.79 -12.85 -10.65
C PHE A 262 3.45 -12.76 -9.16
N SER A 263 2.15 -12.87 -8.83
CA SER A 263 1.67 -12.76 -7.45
C SER A 263 2.23 -13.86 -6.55
N HIS A 264 2.31 -15.10 -7.05
CA HIS A 264 2.95 -16.19 -6.29
C HIS A 264 4.41 -15.89 -5.97
N THR A 265 5.15 -15.34 -6.94
CA THR A 265 6.55 -14.96 -6.73
C THR A 265 6.67 -13.86 -5.68
N VAL A 266 5.79 -12.84 -5.73
CA VAL A 266 5.76 -11.78 -4.71
C VAL A 266 5.44 -12.35 -3.34
N VAL A 267 4.44 -13.22 -3.20
CA VAL A 267 4.08 -13.87 -1.93
C VAL A 267 5.27 -14.65 -1.37
N ARG A 268 5.96 -15.42 -2.22
CA ARG A 268 7.16 -16.17 -1.83
C ARG A 268 8.27 -15.23 -1.34
N LEU A 269 8.62 -14.22 -2.12
CA LEU A 269 9.67 -13.26 -1.77
C LEU A 269 9.32 -12.47 -0.51
N ALA A 270 8.08 -12.04 -0.35
CA ALA A 270 7.61 -11.34 0.84
C ALA A 270 7.70 -12.23 2.10
N ARG A 271 7.32 -13.51 1.98
CA ARG A 271 7.45 -14.49 3.06
C ARG A 271 8.90 -14.72 3.44
N GLU A 272 9.78 -14.95 2.46
CA GLU A 272 11.22 -15.12 2.67
C GLU A 272 11.83 -13.90 3.37
N THR A 273 11.48 -12.69 2.94
CA THR A 273 11.95 -11.45 3.59
C THR A 273 11.41 -11.32 5.01
N ALA A 274 10.14 -11.66 5.25
CA ALA A 274 9.57 -11.66 6.60
C ALA A 274 10.28 -12.66 7.53
N GLU A 275 10.56 -13.86 7.06
CA GLU A 275 11.18 -14.93 7.86
C GLU A 275 12.67 -14.71 8.12
N ASN A 276 13.39 -14.06 7.21
CA ASN A 276 14.86 -13.95 7.28
C ASN A 276 15.40 -12.54 7.52
N LEU A 277 14.58 -11.49 7.33
CA LEU A 277 15.05 -10.11 7.49
C LEU A 277 14.14 -9.22 8.34
N SER A 278 12.86 -9.12 8.00
CA SER A 278 11.98 -8.05 8.49
C SER A 278 11.07 -8.46 9.64
N GLY A 279 10.76 -9.74 9.80
CA GLY A 279 9.82 -10.24 10.81
C GLY A 279 10.40 -10.24 12.23
N PRO A 280 9.54 -10.37 13.26
CA PRO A 280 9.95 -10.22 14.66
C PRO A 280 11.11 -11.14 15.08
N TYR A 281 11.08 -12.40 14.65
CA TYR A 281 12.14 -13.35 14.92
C TYR A 281 13.42 -12.98 14.16
N ALA A 282 13.34 -12.76 12.84
CA ALA A 282 14.49 -12.40 12.01
C ALA A 282 15.27 -11.19 12.53
N ARG A 283 14.56 -10.16 13.02
CA ARG A 283 15.17 -8.95 13.58
C ARG A 283 16.02 -9.22 14.83
N SER A 284 15.72 -10.29 15.57
CA SER A 284 16.51 -10.71 16.74
C SER A 284 17.77 -11.51 16.36
N GLN A 285 17.88 -11.94 15.10
CA GLN A 285 18.97 -12.78 14.63
C GLN A 285 20.04 -11.96 13.90
N PRO A 286 21.31 -12.42 13.91
CA PRO A 286 22.35 -11.88 13.05
C PRO A 286 21.91 -11.87 11.58
N LEU A 287 22.47 -10.94 10.80
CA LEU A 287 22.15 -10.86 9.37
C LEU A 287 22.67 -12.08 8.63
N ASP A 288 21.79 -12.79 7.92
CA ASP A 288 22.18 -13.85 7.00
C ASP A 288 22.54 -13.26 5.63
N GLU A 289 23.84 -13.11 5.39
CA GLU A 289 24.35 -12.57 4.13
C GLU A 289 24.19 -13.55 2.95
N CYS A 290 24.19 -14.86 3.21
CA CYS A 290 23.97 -15.87 2.17
C CYS A 290 22.54 -15.78 1.66
N PHE A 291 21.58 -15.60 2.57
CA PHE A 291 20.21 -15.26 2.22
C PHE A 291 20.16 -13.98 1.38
N LEU A 292 20.75 -12.88 1.84
CA LEU A 292 20.69 -11.60 1.12
C LEU A 292 21.20 -11.71 -0.32
N ILE A 293 22.35 -12.36 -0.55
CA ILE A 293 22.91 -12.52 -1.90
C ILE A 293 21.95 -13.29 -2.82
N LYS A 294 21.40 -14.41 -2.33
CA LYS A 294 20.41 -15.20 -3.08
C LYS A 294 19.12 -14.44 -3.31
N HIS A 295 18.71 -13.65 -2.32
CA HIS A 295 17.49 -12.86 -2.38
C HIS A 295 17.62 -11.70 -3.38
N PHE A 296 18.75 -11.00 -3.41
CA PHE A 296 19.05 -10.01 -4.45
C PHE A 296 19.02 -10.63 -5.85
N ALA A 297 19.67 -11.78 -6.06
CA ALA A 297 19.61 -12.47 -7.35
C ALA A 297 18.17 -12.86 -7.75
N SER A 298 17.34 -13.26 -6.77
CA SER A 298 15.92 -13.56 -7.02
C SER A 298 15.12 -12.30 -7.37
N LEU A 299 15.43 -11.17 -6.73
CA LEU A 299 14.83 -9.87 -7.04
C LEU A 299 15.23 -9.39 -8.45
N ASP A 300 16.47 -9.61 -8.89
CA ASP A 300 16.93 -9.25 -10.24
C ASP A 300 16.17 -10.02 -11.34
N VAL A 301 15.97 -11.33 -11.14
CA VAL A 301 15.16 -12.17 -12.05
C VAL A 301 13.70 -11.70 -12.04
N PHE A 302 13.17 -11.37 -10.87
CA PHE A 302 11.80 -10.87 -10.75
C PHE A 302 11.61 -9.48 -11.40
N HIS A 303 12.59 -8.58 -11.28
CA HIS A 303 12.59 -7.29 -11.96
C HIS A 303 12.69 -7.43 -13.49
N SER A 304 13.40 -8.45 -13.97
CA SER A 304 13.42 -8.80 -15.40
C SER A 304 12.04 -9.20 -15.91
N LEU A 305 11.29 -10.00 -15.12
CA LEU A 305 9.89 -10.32 -15.41
C LEU A 305 9.00 -9.08 -15.40
N LEU A 306 9.13 -8.22 -14.37
CA LEU A 306 8.40 -6.96 -14.28
C LEU A 306 8.62 -6.10 -15.52
N SER A 307 9.88 -5.89 -15.89
CA SER A 307 10.26 -5.07 -17.04
C SER A 307 9.67 -5.61 -18.35
N ALA A 308 9.75 -6.93 -18.57
CA ALA A 308 9.17 -7.57 -19.75
C ALA A 308 7.64 -7.44 -19.77
N ALA A 309 6.98 -7.62 -18.63
CA ALA A 309 5.52 -7.47 -18.52
C ALA A 309 5.07 -6.02 -18.79
N LEU A 310 5.77 -5.03 -18.22
CA LEU A 310 5.47 -3.60 -18.43
C LEU A 310 5.64 -3.18 -19.89
N GLN A 311 6.68 -3.66 -20.56
CA GLN A 311 6.85 -3.41 -22.00
C GLN A 311 5.68 -3.95 -22.82
N GLN A 312 5.25 -5.19 -22.54
CA GLN A 312 4.12 -5.81 -23.25
C GLN A 312 2.80 -5.09 -22.94
N ILE A 313 2.56 -4.71 -21.69
CA ILE A 313 1.40 -3.90 -21.30
C ILE A 313 1.40 -2.56 -22.06
N SER A 314 2.54 -1.90 -22.16
CA SER A 314 2.68 -0.62 -22.87
C SER A 314 2.34 -0.76 -24.36
N HIS A 315 2.82 -1.82 -25.01
CA HIS A 315 2.50 -2.13 -26.40
C HIS A 315 1.00 -2.43 -26.60
N LEU A 316 0.40 -3.19 -25.66
CA LEU A 316 -1.03 -3.50 -25.69
C LEU A 316 -1.90 -2.24 -25.53
N ILE A 317 -1.55 -1.34 -24.61
CA ILE A 317 -2.28 -0.07 -24.41
C ILE A 317 -2.29 0.77 -25.69
N GLN A 318 -1.17 0.80 -26.42
CA GLN A 318 -1.07 1.51 -27.71
C GLN A 318 -1.97 0.91 -28.82
N SER A 319 -2.38 -0.35 -28.67
CA SER A 319 -3.17 -1.09 -29.67
C SER A 319 -4.67 -0.74 -29.70
N ARG A 320 -5.11 0.30 -28.95
CA ARG A 320 -6.48 0.86 -28.93
C ARG A 320 -7.58 -0.15 -28.54
N PHE A 321 -7.45 -0.77 -27.36
CA PHE A 321 -8.52 -1.58 -26.77
C PHE A 321 -9.67 -0.73 -26.20
N THR A 322 -10.73 -1.40 -25.73
CA THR A 322 -11.82 -0.75 -24.97
C THR A 322 -11.26 -0.09 -23.71
N GLN A 323 -11.93 0.96 -23.24
CA GLN A 323 -11.54 1.69 -22.03
C GLN A 323 -11.43 0.77 -20.79
N GLU A 324 -12.27 -0.25 -20.70
CA GLU A 324 -12.24 -1.26 -19.64
C GLU A 324 -10.97 -2.11 -19.66
N VAL A 325 -10.57 -2.60 -20.84
CA VAL A 325 -9.33 -3.38 -20.98
C VAL A 325 -8.12 -2.51 -20.67
N THR A 326 -8.09 -1.28 -21.17
CA THR A 326 -7.03 -0.31 -20.88
C THR A 326 -6.95 0.01 -19.39
N TYR A 327 -8.09 0.17 -18.70
CA TYR A 327 -8.16 0.33 -17.25
C TYR A 327 -7.46 -0.82 -16.53
N HIS A 328 -7.81 -2.07 -16.89
CA HIS A 328 -7.24 -3.26 -16.24
C HIS A 328 -5.76 -3.44 -16.54
N LEU A 329 -5.30 -3.10 -17.74
CA LEU A 329 -3.88 -3.10 -18.09
C LEU A 329 -3.08 -2.10 -17.24
N HIS A 330 -3.59 -0.86 -17.09
CA HIS A 330 -2.97 0.13 -16.21
C HIS A 330 -3.01 -0.30 -14.74
N ALA A 331 -4.11 -0.89 -14.28
CA ALA A 331 -4.21 -1.43 -12.92
C ALA A 331 -3.20 -2.57 -12.67
N CYS A 332 -2.99 -3.45 -13.65
CA CYS A 332 -1.97 -4.51 -13.59
C CYS A 332 -0.55 -3.91 -13.53
N ALA A 333 -0.23 -2.98 -14.43
CA ALA A 333 1.08 -2.32 -14.44
C ALA A 333 1.38 -1.64 -13.10
N HIS A 334 0.43 -0.86 -12.58
CA HIS A 334 0.58 -0.21 -11.28
C HIS A 334 0.71 -1.23 -10.15
N GLY A 335 -0.14 -2.27 -10.12
CA GLY A 335 -0.08 -3.32 -9.11
C GLY A 335 1.27 -4.07 -9.11
N PHE A 336 1.83 -4.34 -10.29
CA PHE A 336 3.13 -4.98 -10.44
C PHE A 336 4.27 -4.11 -9.90
N VAL A 337 4.30 -2.83 -10.27
CA VAL A 337 5.34 -1.89 -9.84
C VAL A 337 5.25 -1.59 -8.34
N VAL A 338 4.04 -1.45 -7.79
CA VAL A 338 3.83 -1.26 -6.35
C VAL A 338 4.26 -2.51 -5.55
N ALA A 339 3.97 -3.71 -6.05
CA ALA A 339 4.40 -4.95 -5.42
C ALA A 339 5.94 -5.08 -5.39
N TRP A 340 6.59 -4.74 -6.50
CA TRP A 340 8.04 -4.64 -6.58
C TRP A 340 8.59 -3.61 -5.59
N GLY A 341 8.03 -2.39 -5.60
CA GLY A 341 8.40 -1.32 -4.69
C GLY A 341 8.33 -1.71 -3.22
N SER A 342 7.27 -2.41 -2.83
CA SER A 342 7.07 -2.86 -1.45
C SER A 342 8.17 -3.83 -0.98
N LEU A 343 8.63 -4.72 -1.86
CA LEU A 343 9.76 -5.63 -1.59
C LEU A 343 11.07 -4.84 -1.42
N VAL A 344 11.36 -3.94 -2.35
CA VAL A 344 12.59 -3.14 -2.38
C VAL A 344 12.68 -2.18 -1.21
N MET A 345 11.61 -1.42 -0.94
CA MET A 345 11.57 -0.47 0.17
C MET A 345 11.77 -1.18 1.52
N THR A 346 11.10 -2.31 1.72
CA THR A 346 11.27 -3.06 2.97
C THR A 346 12.71 -3.56 3.14
N LEU A 347 13.34 -4.04 2.07
CA LEU A 347 14.75 -4.45 2.09
C LEU A 347 15.66 -3.29 2.49
N PHE A 348 15.48 -2.13 1.86
CA PHE A 348 16.23 -0.92 2.16
C PHE A 348 16.06 -0.48 3.62
N GLU A 349 14.81 -0.31 4.09
CA GLU A 349 14.53 0.14 5.46
C GLU A 349 15.18 -0.79 6.49
N ARG A 350 15.08 -2.11 6.30
CA ARG A 350 15.63 -3.07 7.28
C ARG A 350 17.15 -3.13 7.28
N LEU A 351 17.79 -2.91 6.14
CA LEU A 351 19.25 -2.78 6.09
C LEU A 351 19.71 -1.45 6.70
N LYS A 352 18.97 -0.35 6.47
CA LYS A 352 19.22 0.96 7.09
C LYS A 352 19.10 0.87 8.61
N ASP A 353 18.01 0.28 9.12
CA ASP A 353 17.79 0.03 10.54
C ASP A 353 18.98 -0.72 11.16
N ARG A 354 19.35 -1.87 10.57
CA ARG A 354 20.48 -2.68 11.07
C ARG A 354 21.81 -1.94 11.03
N SER A 355 22.03 -1.08 10.04
CA SER A 355 23.24 -0.25 9.96
C SER A 355 23.31 0.74 11.13
N MET A 356 22.19 1.36 11.50
CA MET A 356 22.12 2.32 12.61
C MET A 356 22.34 1.65 13.98
N TYR A 357 21.80 0.44 14.17
CA TYR A 357 22.05 -0.34 15.40
C TYR A 357 23.52 -0.74 15.57
N ASN A 358 24.19 -1.16 14.50
CA ASN A 358 25.62 -1.52 14.57
C ASN A 358 26.52 -0.32 14.91
N ILE A 359 26.17 0.89 14.49
CA ILE A 359 26.91 2.13 14.80
C ILE A 359 26.74 2.51 16.29
N THR A 360 25.54 2.35 16.83
CA THR A 360 25.22 2.69 18.23
C THR A 360 25.78 1.70 19.25
N ASP A 361 25.89 0.41 18.89
CA ASP A 361 26.56 -0.58 19.76
C ASP A 361 28.09 -0.38 19.77
N ASN A 362 28.72 -0.09 18.62
CA ASN A 362 30.18 0.12 18.55
C ASN A 362 30.63 1.38 19.32
N THR A 363 29.78 2.39 19.45
CA THR A 363 30.08 3.61 20.22
C THR A 363 29.91 3.42 21.74
N ARG A 364 29.09 2.46 22.19
CA ARG A 364 28.88 2.14 23.62
C ARG A 364 29.94 1.20 24.19
N VAL A 365 30.60 0.38 23.36
CA VAL A 365 31.62 -0.59 23.80
C VAL A 365 33.04 0.01 23.76
N GLY A 366 33.18 1.33 23.92
CA GLY A 366 34.46 2.04 24.04
C GLY A 366 35.35 1.67 25.25
N GLY A 367 35.08 0.55 25.93
CA GLY A 367 35.88 -0.01 27.00
C GLY A 367 36.56 -1.32 26.61
N GLY A 368 37.78 -1.25 26.08
CA GLY A 368 38.77 -2.33 26.16
C GLY A 368 38.45 -3.67 25.49
N VAL A 369 38.05 -3.69 24.22
CA VAL A 369 37.89 -4.94 23.45
C VAL A 369 39.19 -5.33 22.71
N PRO A 370 39.60 -6.62 22.62
CA PRO A 370 40.83 -7.03 21.96
C PRO A 370 40.87 -6.69 20.46
N SER A 371 42.07 -6.35 19.96
CA SER A 371 42.36 -5.93 18.57
C SER A 371 41.73 -6.81 17.47
N ASP A 372 41.64 -8.13 17.66
CA ASP A 372 41.12 -9.06 16.65
C ASP A 372 39.59 -9.01 16.50
N VAL A 373 38.87 -8.59 17.55
CA VAL A 373 37.41 -8.41 17.50
C VAL A 373 37.03 -7.11 16.77
N SER A 374 37.92 -6.11 16.77
CA SER A 374 37.75 -4.84 16.06
C SER A 374 37.73 -5.05 14.54
N VAL A 375 38.68 -5.82 13.99
CA VAL A 375 38.80 -6.04 12.53
C VAL A 375 37.61 -6.83 11.98
N ALA A 376 37.14 -7.85 12.71
CA ALA A 376 35.98 -8.63 12.29
C ALA A 376 34.67 -7.81 12.34
N ALA A 377 34.52 -6.93 13.34
CA ALA A 377 33.39 -6.01 13.44
C ALA A 377 33.42 -4.94 12.35
N GLU A 378 34.59 -4.39 12.03
CA GLU A 378 34.81 -3.46 10.92
C GLU A 378 34.47 -4.11 9.57
N MET A 379 34.98 -5.32 9.29
CA MET A 379 34.66 -6.06 8.07
C MET A 379 33.16 -6.34 7.93
N LYS A 380 32.49 -6.73 9.02
CA LYS A 380 31.04 -6.97 9.03
C LYS A 380 30.26 -5.68 8.74
N SER A 381 30.70 -4.56 9.32
CA SER A 381 30.14 -3.23 9.05
C SER A 381 30.32 -2.83 7.58
N SER A 382 31.53 -3.03 7.01
CA SER A 382 31.80 -2.77 5.60
C SER A 382 30.93 -3.61 4.66
N ARG A 383 30.70 -4.90 4.97
CA ARG A 383 29.86 -5.79 4.15
C ARG A 383 28.38 -5.39 4.19
N LEU A 384 27.86 -5.02 5.36
CA LEU A 384 26.51 -4.48 5.49
C LEU A 384 26.34 -3.21 4.66
N LEU A 385 27.33 -2.30 4.68
CA LEU A 385 27.30 -1.09 3.87
C LEU A 385 27.22 -1.38 2.37
N VAL A 386 27.90 -2.43 1.87
CA VAL A 386 27.78 -2.85 0.45
C VAL A 386 26.35 -3.28 0.12
N HIS A 387 25.73 -4.09 0.98
CA HIS A 387 24.34 -4.52 0.77
C HIS A 387 23.35 -3.35 0.87
N LEU A 388 23.57 -2.43 1.82
CA LEU A 388 22.76 -1.23 1.97
C LEU A 388 22.88 -0.30 0.75
N LEU A 389 24.10 -0.09 0.23
CA LEU A 389 24.31 0.68 -0.99
C LEU A 389 23.61 0.05 -2.19
N HIS A 390 23.62 -1.28 -2.29
CA HIS A 390 22.90 -1.98 -3.35
C HIS A 390 21.37 -1.78 -3.21
N ALA A 391 20.82 -1.98 -2.01
CA ALA A 391 19.40 -1.75 -1.75
C ALA A 391 18.98 -0.30 -1.97
N ARG A 392 19.85 0.67 -1.63
CA ARG A 392 19.63 2.10 -1.89
C ARG A 392 19.54 2.38 -3.38
N LYS A 393 20.48 1.87 -4.20
CA LYS A 393 20.43 2.01 -5.66
C LYS A 393 19.14 1.44 -6.25
N LEU A 394 18.74 0.27 -5.76
CA LEU A 394 17.50 -0.38 -6.18
C LEU A 394 16.27 0.48 -5.82
N ALA A 395 16.23 1.01 -4.59
CA ALA A 395 15.17 1.90 -4.13
C ALA A 395 15.10 3.19 -4.96
N SER A 396 16.24 3.84 -5.26
CA SER A 396 16.29 5.04 -6.11
C SER A 396 15.64 4.83 -7.48
N ARG A 397 16.01 3.75 -8.17
CA ARG A 397 15.45 3.41 -9.49
C ARG A 397 13.97 3.08 -9.39
N THR A 398 13.60 2.31 -8.37
CA THR A 398 12.22 1.89 -8.14
C THR A 398 11.31 3.08 -7.82
N ALA A 399 11.79 4.10 -7.10
CA ALA A 399 11.03 5.33 -6.85
C ALA A 399 10.65 6.03 -8.17
N VAL A 400 11.56 6.07 -9.13
CA VAL A 400 11.31 6.63 -10.47
C VAL A 400 10.30 5.76 -11.23
N GLU A 401 10.50 4.45 -11.28
CA GLU A 401 9.58 3.50 -11.95
C GLU A 401 8.14 3.58 -11.39
N ILE A 402 8.00 3.70 -10.06
CA ILE A 402 6.71 3.92 -9.40
C ILE A 402 6.12 5.24 -9.86
N SER A 403 6.89 6.34 -9.82
CA SER A 403 6.39 7.66 -10.19
C SER A 403 5.92 7.73 -11.65
N GLU A 404 6.64 7.08 -12.57
CA GLU A 404 6.29 7.03 -13.99
C GLU A 404 4.98 6.25 -14.19
N THR A 405 4.89 5.06 -13.60
CA THR A 405 3.69 4.21 -13.68
C THR A 405 2.49 4.82 -12.98
N MET A 406 2.72 5.57 -11.89
CA MET A 406 1.67 6.17 -11.08
C MET A 406 0.91 7.28 -11.83
N ARG A 407 1.56 7.98 -12.78
CA ARG A 407 0.89 8.95 -13.65
C ARG A 407 -0.22 8.33 -14.50
N ASP A 408 -0.08 7.05 -14.81
CA ASP A 408 -1.04 6.27 -15.60
C ASP A 408 -2.07 5.51 -14.74
N VAL A 409 -2.08 5.73 -13.42
CA VAL A 409 -3.02 5.07 -12.52
C VAL A 409 -4.44 5.44 -12.93
N PRO A 410 -5.33 4.45 -13.08
CA PRO A 410 -6.57 4.71 -13.77
C PRO A 410 -7.65 5.35 -12.88
N SER A 411 -7.33 5.68 -11.61
CA SER A 411 -8.28 6.24 -10.64
C SER A 411 -7.67 6.55 -9.27
N ILE A 412 -8.32 7.43 -8.49
CA ILE A 412 -7.91 7.76 -7.12
C ILE A 412 -7.93 6.54 -6.18
N VAL A 413 -8.88 5.62 -6.36
CA VAL A 413 -9.07 4.47 -5.47
C VAL A 413 -7.91 3.48 -5.63
N ARG A 414 -7.29 3.45 -6.82
CA ARG A 414 -6.10 2.65 -7.09
C ARG A 414 -4.81 3.27 -6.58
N LEU A 415 -4.80 4.56 -6.23
CA LEU A 415 -3.68 5.21 -5.54
C LEU A 415 -3.62 4.85 -4.04
N MET A 416 -4.73 4.40 -3.46
CA MET A 416 -4.83 3.92 -2.07
C MET A 416 -4.26 2.49 -1.94
N PRO A 417 -4.15 1.96 -0.71
CA PRO A 417 -3.14 2.21 0.31
C PRO A 417 -1.81 1.44 0.05
N HIS A 418 -1.60 0.88 -1.14
CA HIS A 418 -0.50 -0.07 -1.39
C HIS A 418 0.85 0.57 -1.71
N SER A 419 0.86 1.85 -2.04
CA SER A 419 2.02 2.53 -2.61
C SER A 419 2.95 3.15 -1.58
N ASP A 420 2.65 3.11 -0.27
CA ASP A 420 3.50 3.66 0.80
C ASP A 420 4.04 5.06 0.46
N LEU A 421 3.21 5.91 -0.15
CA LEU A 421 3.62 7.16 -0.81
C LEU A 421 4.45 8.07 0.10
N THR A 422 4.06 8.15 1.37
CA THR A 422 4.78 8.90 2.41
C THR A 422 6.20 8.39 2.58
N LYS A 423 6.44 7.07 2.55
CA LYS A 423 7.78 6.49 2.71
C LYS A 423 8.66 6.77 1.49
N TRP A 424 8.13 6.64 0.29
CA TRP A 424 8.88 6.98 -0.93
C TRP A 424 9.25 8.46 -0.99
N ALA A 425 8.31 9.34 -0.65
CA ALA A 425 8.57 10.76 -0.53
C ALA A 425 9.68 11.06 0.50
N LYS A 426 9.59 10.48 1.71
CA LYS A 426 10.61 10.62 2.75
C LYS A 426 11.97 10.09 2.30
N PHE A 427 12.00 8.93 1.65
CA PHE A 427 13.23 8.36 1.09
C PHE A 427 13.92 9.35 0.12
N LEU A 428 13.16 9.99 -0.78
CA LEU A 428 13.72 10.96 -1.72
C LEU A 428 14.11 12.31 -1.06
N LEU A 429 13.47 12.68 0.06
CA LEU A 429 13.81 13.88 0.83
C LEU A 429 15.04 13.71 1.74
N GLU A 430 15.18 12.54 2.35
CA GLU A 430 16.19 12.27 3.39
C GLU A 430 17.55 11.82 2.82
N GLU A 431 17.58 11.19 1.65
CA GLU A 431 18.81 10.58 1.13
C GLU A 431 19.65 11.61 0.36
N GLU A 432 20.67 12.15 1.04
CA GLU A 432 21.73 12.95 0.41
C GLU A 432 22.46 12.13 -0.66
N ASN A 433 22.57 12.68 -1.87
CA ASN A 433 23.19 12.04 -3.04
C ASN A 433 22.49 10.74 -3.46
N ILE A 434 21.22 10.85 -3.88
CA ILE A 434 20.47 9.73 -4.44
C ILE A 434 21.29 9.09 -5.57
N VAL A 435 21.69 7.84 -5.35
CA VAL A 435 22.61 7.12 -6.24
C VAL A 435 21.83 6.57 -7.43
N ASP A 436 22.45 6.61 -8.62
CA ASP A 436 21.94 6.06 -9.89
C ASP A 436 20.71 6.75 -10.51
N ILE A 437 20.23 7.87 -9.96
CA ILE A 437 19.22 8.72 -10.63
C ILE A 437 19.70 10.17 -10.71
N THR A 438 19.23 10.89 -11.71
CA THR A 438 19.51 12.33 -11.86
C THR A 438 18.67 13.15 -10.88
N ARG A 439 19.14 14.36 -10.56
CA ARG A 439 18.38 15.33 -9.76
C ARG A 439 17.01 15.63 -10.38
N ALA A 440 16.93 15.75 -11.70
CA ALA A 440 15.68 15.98 -12.43
C ALA A 440 14.68 14.83 -12.23
N GLN A 441 15.14 13.58 -12.32
CA GLN A 441 14.30 12.40 -12.06
C GLN A 441 13.79 12.38 -10.61
N SER A 442 14.66 12.70 -9.64
CA SER A 442 14.26 12.79 -8.23
C SER A 442 13.17 13.84 -8.00
N LEU A 443 13.35 15.05 -8.56
CA LEU A 443 12.37 16.14 -8.43
C LEU A 443 11.03 15.77 -9.08
N GLN A 444 11.06 15.19 -10.28
CA GLN A 444 9.86 14.73 -10.99
C GLN A 444 9.13 13.62 -10.21
N ALA A 445 9.86 12.72 -9.57
CA ALA A 445 9.29 11.69 -8.72
C ALA A 445 8.67 12.28 -7.44
N LEU A 446 9.36 13.22 -6.78
CA LEU A 446 8.84 13.95 -5.61
C LEU A 446 7.55 14.72 -5.93
N GLU A 447 7.49 15.42 -7.07
CA GLU A 447 6.27 16.08 -7.54
C GLU A 447 5.13 15.09 -7.72
N CYS A 448 5.41 13.94 -8.34
CA CYS A 448 4.41 12.90 -8.54
C CYS A 448 3.90 12.32 -7.23
N PHE A 449 4.78 12.05 -6.25
CA PHE A 449 4.39 11.59 -4.92
C PHE A 449 3.60 12.64 -4.15
N ARG A 450 3.98 13.92 -4.23
CA ARG A 450 3.21 15.03 -3.65
C ARG A 450 1.79 15.07 -4.21
N ASP A 451 1.66 15.00 -5.53
CA ASP A 451 0.36 15.10 -6.21
C ASP A 451 -0.52 13.88 -5.88
N ALA A 452 0.08 12.68 -5.82
CA ALA A 452 -0.60 11.49 -5.35
C ALA A 452 -1.08 11.63 -3.89
N LEU A 453 -0.23 12.13 -2.98
CA LEU A 453 -0.61 12.37 -1.57
C LEU A 453 -1.76 13.38 -1.44
N LYS A 454 -1.74 14.46 -2.24
CA LYS A 454 -2.84 15.45 -2.30
C LYS A 454 -4.17 14.81 -2.68
N VAL A 455 -4.18 13.97 -3.72
CA VAL A 455 -5.39 13.29 -4.23
C VAL A 455 -5.87 12.21 -3.27
N VAL A 456 -4.97 11.36 -2.79
CA VAL A 456 -5.27 10.29 -1.81
C VAL A 456 -5.80 10.89 -0.49
N GLY A 457 -5.34 12.11 -0.14
CA GLY A 457 -5.86 12.93 0.95
C GLY A 457 -7.37 13.21 0.90
N PHE A 458 -8.03 13.01 -0.25
CA PHE A 458 -9.50 12.99 -0.30
C PHE A 458 -10.05 11.97 0.68
N SER A 459 -9.51 10.75 0.68
CA SER A 459 -10.10 9.60 1.38
C SER A 459 -9.77 9.51 2.87
N HIS A 460 -8.67 10.13 3.29
CA HIS A 460 -8.13 9.97 4.65
C HIS A 460 -7.40 11.24 5.09
N ALA A 461 -7.46 11.51 6.39
CA ALA A 461 -6.80 12.66 6.98
C ALA A 461 -5.27 12.47 7.02
N ASP A 462 -4.55 13.10 6.10
CA ASP A 462 -3.09 13.11 6.09
C ASP A 462 -2.54 14.03 7.19
N ARG A 463 -1.89 13.43 8.19
CA ARG A 463 -1.22 14.13 9.30
C ARG A 463 0.29 14.07 9.22
N THR A 464 0.86 13.61 8.11
CA THR A 464 2.29 13.33 8.01
C THR A 464 3.12 14.59 7.81
N GLY A 465 2.52 15.68 7.31
CA GLY A 465 3.19 16.93 6.94
C GLY A 465 4.07 16.82 5.70
N VAL A 466 4.14 15.63 5.06
CA VAL A 466 5.09 15.35 3.98
C VAL A 466 4.81 16.20 2.74
N VAL A 467 3.55 16.43 2.38
CA VAL A 467 3.20 17.31 1.25
C VAL A 467 3.76 18.72 1.44
N ASP A 468 3.69 19.24 2.65
CA ASP A 468 4.16 20.60 2.97
C ASP A 468 5.69 20.65 2.93
N THR A 469 6.37 19.64 3.47
CA THR A 469 7.83 19.48 3.35
C THR A 469 8.30 19.38 1.89
N ILE A 470 7.59 18.64 1.04
CA ILE A 470 7.93 18.57 -0.40
C ILE A 470 7.76 19.95 -1.05
N ASN A 471 6.68 20.67 -0.74
CA ASN A 471 6.47 22.02 -1.28
C ASN A 471 7.60 22.98 -0.90
N GLU A 472 8.03 22.97 0.37
CA GLU A 472 9.16 23.76 0.85
C GLU A 472 10.46 23.40 0.11
N TYR A 473 10.75 22.10 -0.02
CA TYR A 473 11.94 21.59 -0.71
C TYR A 473 11.97 21.99 -2.20
N LEU A 474 10.85 21.82 -2.92
CA LEU A 474 10.73 22.20 -4.33
C LEU A 474 10.83 23.73 -4.52
N THR A 475 10.31 24.51 -3.57
CA THR A 475 10.39 25.98 -3.62
C THR A 475 11.83 26.46 -3.43
N ALA A 476 12.54 25.92 -2.44
CA ALA A 476 13.95 26.23 -2.20
C ALA A 476 14.80 25.92 -3.45
N TYR A 477 14.51 24.81 -4.13
CA TYR A 477 15.19 24.44 -5.36
C TYR A 477 14.99 25.44 -6.52
N LEU A 478 13.74 25.87 -6.75
CA LEU A 478 13.45 26.86 -7.80
C LEU A 478 14.22 28.16 -7.57
N VAL A 479 14.34 28.57 -6.30
CA VAL A 479 15.11 29.74 -5.90
C VAL A 479 16.61 29.54 -6.20
N ASP A 480 17.19 28.41 -5.80
CA ASP A 480 18.59 28.09 -6.08
C ASP A 480 18.90 28.03 -7.59
N ASP A 481 18.03 27.41 -8.40
CA ASP A 481 18.22 27.32 -9.85
C ASP A 481 18.15 28.70 -10.52
N MET A 482 17.22 29.56 -10.08
CA MET A 482 17.16 30.96 -10.53
C MET A 482 18.43 31.75 -10.19
N PHE A 483 18.99 31.59 -9.00
CA PHE A 483 20.24 32.24 -8.62
C PHE A 483 21.46 31.71 -9.41
N THR A 484 21.47 30.42 -9.70
CA THR A 484 22.55 29.77 -10.48
C THR A 484 22.50 30.21 -11.95
N GLN A 485 21.31 30.40 -12.53
CA GLN A 485 21.14 30.86 -13.92
C GLN A 485 21.42 32.36 -14.10
N LEU A 486 21.28 33.18 -13.04
CA LEU A 486 21.56 34.62 -13.06
C LEU A 486 23.04 35.00 -12.90
N GLY A 487 23.96 34.02 -12.83
CA GLY A 487 25.40 34.27 -12.89
C GLY A 487 25.99 34.98 -11.66
N HIS A 488 25.28 35.01 -10.53
CA HIS A 488 25.86 35.45 -9.26
C HIS A 488 26.53 34.25 -8.57
N PRO A 489 27.86 34.22 -8.44
CA PRO A 489 28.48 33.24 -7.56
C PRO A 489 28.05 33.58 -6.15
N ILE A 490 27.40 32.64 -5.47
CA ILE A 490 27.24 32.68 -4.02
C ILE A 490 28.66 32.69 -3.45
N GLN A 491 29.13 33.85 -3.00
CA GLN A 491 30.26 33.91 -2.09
C GLN A 491 29.84 33.17 -0.82
N ASP A 492 30.62 32.14 -0.49
CA ASP A 492 30.63 31.43 0.79
C ASP A 492 30.22 32.34 1.94
N SER A 493 28.95 32.27 2.35
CA SER A 493 28.47 32.88 3.57
C SER A 493 27.34 32.03 4.13
N GLY A 494 27.74 31.04 4.93
CA GLY A 494 26.86 30.27 5.81
C GLY A 494 26.31 29.00 5.21
N ARG A 495 27.02 27.89 5.40
CA ARG A 495 26.42 26.55 5.40
C ARG A 495 25.18 26.57 6.30
N ILE A 496 24.00 26.43 5.72
CA ILE A 496 22.80 26.06 6.48
C ILE A 496 23.01 24.59 6.82
N HIS A 497 23.45 24.35 8.05
CA HIS A 497 23.34 23.04 8.67
C HIS A 497 21.86 22.61 8.61
N GLY A 498 21.60 21.39 8.13
CA GLY A 498 20.31 20.75 8.34
C GLY A 498 19.97 20.75 9.83
N PRO A 499 18.68 20.65 10.19
CA PRO A 499 18.29 20.73 11.59
C PRO A 499 18.95 19.60 12.40
N ASP A 500 19.83 19.99 13.33
CA ASP A 500 20.46 19.13 14.33
C ASP A 500 19.39 18.56 15.26
N TRP A 501 18.90 17.36 14.96
CA TRP A 501 18.02 16.59 15.84
C TRP A 501 18.82 15.53 16.61
N PHE A 502 19.83 15.92 17.38
CA PHE A 502 20.40 15.10 18.44
C PHE A 502 21.10 15.98 19.49
N GLU A 503 20.36 16.44 20.50
CA GLU A 503 20.80 16.57 21.90
C GLU A 503 19.68 17.22 22.72
N ILE A 504 19.16 16.48 23.70
CA ILE A 504 18.96 16.88 25.10
C ILE A 504 18.44 15.63 25.81
N GLY A 505 19.36 14.98 26.50
CA GLY A 505 19.04 14.15 27.66
C GLY A 505 19.60 14.84 28.91
N ALA A 506 18.84 14.76 30.00
CA ALA A 506 19.28 14.92 31.40
C ALA A 506 19.71 16.33 31.88
N SER A 507 18.77 17.06 32.50
CA SER A 507 18.88 17.41 33.94
C SER A 507 17.54 17.90 34.50
N MET A 508 16.92 17.05 35.35
CA MET A 508 15.96 17.27 36.45
C MET A 508 14.88 16.19 36.46
#